data_AF-A0A7S1JHP7-F1
#
_entry.id   AF-A0A7S1JHP7-F1
#
_cell.length_a   1.000
_cell.length_b   1.000
_cell.length_c   1.000
_cell.angle_alpha   90.00
_cell.angle_beta   90.00
_cell.angle_gamma   90.00
#
_symmetry.space_group_name_H-M   'P 1'
#
loop_
_entity.id
_entity.type
_entity.pdbx_description
1 polymer ?
#
loop_
_entity_poly.entity_id
_entity_poly.type
_entity_poly.pdbx_seq_one_letter_code
_entity_poly.pdbx_strand_id
1 'polypeptide(L)'
;AIPRQKGAELGKSRGTQPEVGPSGVDALFQPPILTSLVVPLTAIKGEMVMAEPSDGCVPFHNSQHMDQRIALMLRGGCSFVAKVRNAESAGAQAAVIVNHRAMGLDEEDQARTLFMMADDGSGNLVGIRSLLITSTDGDVFRAALQNCSLPEADPAGKCLRVAVG
;
A
#
# COMPACT_ATOMS: atom_id res chain seq x y z
N ALA A 1 7.59 -26.89 -71.24
CA ALA A 1 8.42 -28.11 -71.13
C ALA A 1 8.01 -28.87 -69.86
N ILE A 2 7.61 -30.12 -70.01
CA ILE A 2 7.27 -31.14 -68.99
C ILE A 2 8.56 -32.02 -68.87
N PRO A 3 9.03 -32.54 -67.70
CA PRO A 3 8.32 -33.59 -66.93
C PRO A 3 8.51 -33.61 -65.39
N ARG A 4 7.54 -34.17 -64.64
CA ARG A 4 7.54 -35.49 -63.92
C ARG A 4 8.83 -35.76 -63.11
N GLN A 5 8.79 -36.21 -61.85
CA GLN A 5 8.33 -37.53 -61.36
C GLN A 5 8.02 -37.43 -59.83
N LYS A 6 6.98 -38.05 -59.22
CA LYS A 6 6.60 -39.47 -58.98
C LYS A 6 7.47 -40.24 -57.95
N GLY A 7 6.80 -40.77 -56.91
CA GLY A 7 7.21 -41.91 -56.05
C GLY A 7 7.98 -41.51 -54.79
N ALA A 8 7.91 -42.19 -53.64
CA ALA A 8 7.29 -43.47 -53.31
C ALA A 8 7.15 -43.61 -51.78
N GLU A 9 6.39 -44.64 -51.44
CA GLU A 9 6.00 -45.19 -50.14
C GLU A 9 7.10 -45.55 -49.12
N LEU A 10 6.59 -45.82 -47.92
CA LEU A 10 7.02 -46.86 -46.95
C LEU A 10 8.20 -46.56 -46.03
N GLY A 11 7.91 -46.64 -44.72
CA GLY A 11 8.94 -46.73 -43.68
C GLY A 11 8.39 -46.80 -42.26
N LYS A 12 7.54 -47.80 -41.98
CA LYS A 12 7.18 -48.18 -40.61
C LYS A 12 8.33 -48.97 -40.00
N SER A 13 9.01 -48.45 -38.98
CA SER A 13 9.84 -49.28 -38.10
C SER A 13 9.62 -48.92 -36.63
N ARG A 14 8.99 -49.89 -35.96
CA ARG A 14 8.87 -50.04 -34.50
C ARG A 14 10.25 -50.30 -33.87
N GLY A 15 10.36 -49.93 -32.59
CA GLY A 15 11.40 -50.38 -31.65
C GLY A 15 12.66 -49.52 -31.74
N THR A 16 13.32 -49.09 -30.67
CA THR A 16 13.36 -49.56 -29.28
C THR A 16 14.12 -48.50 -28.48
N GLN A 17 13.81 -48.33 -27.19
CA GLN A 17 14.50 -47.41 -26.27
C GLN A 17 16.02 -47.68 -26.18
N PRO A 18 16.83 -46.67 -25.79
CA PRO A 18 17.47 -46.73 -24.46
C PRO A 18 17.45 -45.37 -23.75
N GLU A 19 17.09 -45.33 -22.46
CA GLU A 19 18.00 -45.28 -21.29
C GLU A 19 18.71 -43.92 -21.06
N VAL A 20 18.12 -43.16 -20.14
CA VAL A 20 18.69 -42.36 -19.02
C VAL A 20 20.08 -41.71 -19.15
N GLY A 21 20.13 -40.39 -18.98
CA GLY A 21 21.34 -39.61 -18.62
C GLY A 21 21.24 -38.12 -18.96
N PRO A 22 21.85 -37.19 -18.19
CA PRO A 22 21.10 -36.14 -17.51
C PRO A 22 21.47 -34.70 -17.92
N SER A 23 20.46 -33.86 -18.14
CA SER A 23 20.50 -32.39 -18.07
C SER A 23 19.08 -31.91 -18.39
N GLY A 24 18.21 -31.62 -17.43
CA GLY A 24 18.42 -30.68 -16.33
C GLY A 24 17.50 -29.48 -16.59
N VAL A 25 16.18 -29.67 -16.46
CA VAL A 25 15.19 -28.58 -16.34
C VAL A 25 13.98 -29.00 -15.49
N ASP A 26 14.21 -29.76 -14.41
CA ASP A 26 13.30 -29.71 -13.27
C ASP A 26 13.72 -28.52 -12.40
N ALA A 27 13.46 -27.31 -12.91
CA ALA A 27 13.69 -26.07 -12.20
C ALA A 27 12.35 -25.37 -12.01
N LEU A 28 11.73 -25.68 -10.86
CA LEU A 28 11.01 -24.72 -10.03
C LEU A 28 10.15 -23.72 -10.80
N PHE A 29 9.00 -24.17 -11.29
CA PHE A 29 7.86 -23.26 -11.44
C PHE A 29 7.32 -22.94 -10.03
N GLN A 30 8.15 -22.29 -9.21
CA GLN A 30 7.66 -21.54 -8.07
C GLN A 30 6.95 -20.32 -8.67
N PRO A 31 5.63 -20.18 -8.53
CA PRO A 31 4.98 -18.94 -8.91
C PRO A 31 5.66 -17.81 -8.13
N PRO A 32 5.97 -16.67 -8.78
CA PRO A 32 6.58 -15.55 -8.08
C PRO A 32 5.66 -15.16 -6.93
N ILE A 33 6.27 -14.78 -5.81
CA ILE A 33 5.68 -14.41 -4.51
C ILE A 33 4.90 -13.09 -4.65
N LEU A 34 3.99 -12.99 -5.60
CA LEU A 34 3.22 -11.79 -5.94
C LEU A 34 1.80 -11.81 -5.35
N THR A 35 1.41 -12.88 -4.68
CA THR A 35 0.11 -12.98 -4.00
C THR A 35 -0.04 -12.05 -2.79
N SER A 36 1.03 -11.38 -2.34
CA SER A 36 0.95 -10.44 -1.22
C SER A 36 0.55 -9.02 -1.61
N LEU A 37 0.49 -8.68 -2.91
CA LEU A 37 0.17 -7.33 -3.39
C LEU A 37 -1.25 -7.22 -3.96
N VAL A 38 -2.18 -8.07 -3.50
CA VAL A 38 -3.61 -7.82 -3.68
C VAL A 38 -4.13 -7.41 -2.32
N VAL A 39 -3.98 -6.14 -1.99
CA VAL A 39 -4.62 -5.56 -0.81
C VAL A 39 -6.13 -5.61 -1.08
N PRO A 40 -6.91 -6.42 -0.33
CA PRO A 40 -8.34 -6.51 -0.58
C PRO A 40 -8.96 -5.12 -0.36
N LEU A 41 -9.87 -4.70 -1.25
CA LEU A 41 -10.68 -3.46 -1.14
C LEU A 41 -11.57 -3.42 0.13
N THR A 42 -11.42 -4.38 1.04
CA THR A 42 -12.08 -4.43 2.34
C THR A 42 -11.53 -3.36 3.26
N ALA A 43 -12.38 -2.65 4.01
CA ALA A 43 -11.95 -1.62 4.94
C ALA A 43 -10.84 -2.12 5.91
N ILE A 44 -9.74 -1.37 6.02
CA ILE A 44 -8.68 -1.58 7.01
C ILE A 44 -9.20 -1.03 8.33
N LYS A 45 -9.41 -1.90 9.31
CA LYS A 45 -9.69 -1.49 10.69
C LYS A 45 -8.41 -1.52 11.49
N GLY A 46 -8.02 -0.40 12.06
CA GLY A 46 -6.78 -0.29 12.82
C GLY A 46 -6.88 0.76 13.92
N GLU A 47 -5.95 0.67 14.87
CA GLU A 47 -5.70 1.76 15.80
C GLU A 47 -4.99 2.90 15.07
N MET A 48 -5.38 4.12 15.38
CA MET A 48 -4.74 5.31 14.82
C MET A 48 -3.65 5.82 15.77
N VAL A 49 -2.53 6.27 15.20
CA VAL A 49 -1.42 6.87 15.94
C VAL A 49 -0.95 8.13 15.23
N MET A 50 -0.68 9.18 16.00
CA MET A 50 -0.12 10.41 15.46
C MET A 50 1.34 10.20 15.06
N ALA A 51 1.72 10.59 13.85
CA ALA A 51 3.12 10.57 13.43
C ALA A 51 3.95 11.60 14.21
N GLU A 52 5.21 11.27 14.48
CA GLU A 52 6.21 12.19 15.02
C GLU A 52 7.44 12.21 14.11
N PRO A 53 7.76 13.31 13.40
CA PRO A 53 7.03 14.57 13.33
C PRO A 53 5.64 14.46 12.70
N SER A 54 4.74 15.36 13.08
CA SER A 54 3.33 15.33 12.67
C SER A 54 3.10 15.57 11.18
N ASP A 55 4.03 16.23 10.49
CA ASP A 55 3.96 16.41 9.05
C ASP A 55 4.34 15.15 8.28
N GLY A 56 5.00 14.17 8.90
CA GLY A 56 5.45 12.95 8.24
C GLY A 56 6.39 13.17 7.04
N CYS A 57 7.09 14.30 6.98
CA CYS A 57 8.03 14.59 5.88
C CYS A 57 9.39 13.94 6.03
N VAL A 58 9.69 13.43 7.23
CA VAL A 58 10.90 12.67 7.56
C VAL A 58 10.50 11.33 8.20
N PRO A 59 11.43 10.37 8.33
CA PRO A 59 11.16 9.12 9.03
C PRO A 59 10.63 9.35 10.45
N PHE A 60 9.67 8.53 10.87
CA PHE A 60 8.99 8.72 12.15
C PHE A 60 9.89 8.34 13.32
N HIS A 61 10.01 9.24 14.31
CA HIS A 61 10.68 8.99 15.58
C HIS A 61 9.94 7.94 16.43
N ASN A 62 8.62 7.82 16.25
CA ASN A 62 7.76 6.88 16.96
C ASN A 62 7.37 5.65 16.10
N SER A 63 8.22 5.25 15.15
CA SER A 63 7.97 4.12 14.23
C SER A 63 7.65 2.81 14.95
N GLN A 64 8.25 2.57 16.13
CA GLN A 64 7.96 1.41 16.98
C GLN A 64 6.49 1.30 17.43
N HIS A 65 5.73 2.39 17.40
CA HIS A 65 4.31 2.43 17.74
C HIS A 65 3.41 2.42 16.49
N MET A 66 3.99 2.39 15.29
CA MET A 66 3.28 2.54 14.02
C MET A 66 3.01 1.21 13.31
N ASP A 67 3.72 0.14 13.69
CA ASP A 67 3.57 -1.18 13.10
C ASP A 67 2.13 -1.70 13.21
N GLN A 68 1.58 -2.13 12.08
CA GLN A 68 0.20 -2.60 11.93
C GLN A 68 -0.88 -1.57 12.34
N ARG A 69 -0.56 -0.27 12.37
CA ARG A 69 -1.50 0.80 12.75
C ARG A 69 -1.76 1.77 11.59
N ILE A 70 -2.64 2.73 11.84
CA ILE A 70 -3.01 3.79 10.90
C ILE A 70 -2.27 5.06 11.29
N ALA A 71 -1.41 5.57 10.40
CA ALA A 71 -0.67 6.79 10.65
C ALA A 71 -1.55 8.02 10.41
N LEU A 72 -1.68 8.91 11.40
CA LEU A 72 -2.29 10.23 11.26
C LEU A 72 -1.19 11.29 11.07
N MET A 73 -1.27 12.04 9.98
CA MET A 73 -0.30 13.08 9.61
C MET A 73 -1.01 14.38 9.22
N LEU A 74 -0.31 15.50 9.28
CA LEU A 74 -0.80 16.80 8.86
C LEU A 74 -0.28 17.14 7.45
N ARG A 75 -1.11 17.80 6.65
CA ARG A 75 -0.71 18.33 5.34
C ARG A 75 0.26 19.50 5.50
N GLY A 76 1.23 19.58 4.58
CA GLY A 76 2.26 20.64 4.55
C GLY A 76 3.66 20.05 4.43
N GLY A 77 4.67 20.88 4.15
CA GLY A 77 6.10 20.50 4.15
C GLY A 77 6.59 19.66 2.96
N CYS A 78 5.83 18.68 2.49
CA CYS A 78 6.23 17.73 1.44
C CYS A 78 5.02 17.17 0.66
N SER A 79 5.28 16.39 -0.39
CA SER A 79 4.26 15.73 -1.22
C SER A 79 3.40 14.76 -0.40
N PHE A 80 2.19 14.47 -0.88
CA PHE A 80 1.34 13.45 -0.26
C PHE A 80 2.02 12.07 -0.34
N VAL A 81 2.62 11.76 -1.49
CA VAL A 81 3.33 10.50 -1.72
C VAL A 81 4.47 10.30 -0.73
N ALA A 82 5.31 11.32 -0.46
CA ALA A 82 6.40 11.22 0.51
C ALA A 82 5.89 10.88 1.92
N LYS A 83 4.78 11.50 2.35
CA LYS A 83 4.15 11.20 3.65
C LYS A 83 3.72 9.75 3.75
N VAL A 84 3.02 9.25 2.74
CA VAL A 84 2.51 7.88 2.74
C VAL A 84 3.66 6.87 2.68
N ARG A 85 4.73 7.16 1.94
CA ARG A 85 5.94 6.31 1.92
C ARG A 85 6.66 6.26 3.27
N ASN A 86 6.73 7.37 3.99
CA ASN A 86 7.30 7.39 5.34
C ASN A 86 6.44 6.58 6.32
N ALA A 87 5.11 6.67 6.19
CA ALA A 87 4.19 5.84 6.98
C ALA A 87 4.34 4.35 6.67
N GLU A 88 4.41 3.98 5.39
CA GLU A 88 4.64 2.60 4.95
C GLU A 88 5.98 2.07 5.46
N SER A 89 7.04 2.88 5.39
CA SER A 89 8.37 2.52 5.90
C SER A 89 8.39 2.33 7.42
N ALA A 90 7.45 2.95 8.15
CA ALA A 90 7.26 2.77 9.58
C ALA A 90 6.36 1.57 9.95
N GLY A 91 5.86 0.81 8.96
CA GLY A 91 5.01 -0.37 9.17
C GLY A 91 3.51 -0.08 9.28
N ALA A 92 3.07 1.14 8.93
CA ALA A 92 1.65 1.47 8.93
C ALA A 92 0.89 0.66 7.87
N GLN A 93 -0.35 0.27 8.15
CA GLN A 93 -1.25 -0.39 7.18
C GLN A 93 -2.05 0.62 6.34
N ALA A 94 -2.24 1.83 6.86
CA ALA A 94 -2.90 2.93 6.16
C ALA A 94 -2.39 4.29 6.65
N ALA A 95 -2.59 5.32 5.82
CA ALA A 95 -2.25 6.70 6.13
C ALA A 95 -3.48 7.61 6.05
N VAL A 96 -3.71 8.43 7.07
CA VAL A 96 -4.72 9.48 7.08
C VAL A 96 -4.00 10.80 7.16
N ILE A 97 -4.20 11.65 6.16
CA ILE A 97 -3.58 12.97 6.10
C ILE A 97 -4.68 14.01 6.36
N VAL A 98 -4.45 14.88 7.32
CA VAL A 98 -5.36 15.96 7.70
C VAL A 98 -5.04 17.17 6.85
N ASN A 99 -6.01 17.66 6.10
CA ASN A 99 -5.87 18.89 5.34
C ASN A 99 -5.75 20.11 6.27
N HIS A 100 -5.18 21.21 5.79
CA HIS A 100 -5.16 22.47 6.53
C HIS A 100 -6.40 23.30 6.21
N ARG A 101 -6.83 24.14 7.16
CA ARG A 101 -7.82 25.19 6.89
C ARG A 101 -7.21 26.21 5.94
N ALA A 102 -7.74 26.30 4.72
CA ALA A 102 -7.39 27.38 3.81
C ALA A 102 -8.00 28.68 4.33
N MET A 103 -7.16 29.69 4.54
CA MET A 103 -7.61 31.01 5.03
C MET A 103 -8.54 31.66 4.00
N GLY A 104 -9.67 32.19 4.46
CA GLY A 104 -10.63 32.89 3.60
C GLY A 104 -11.62 32.00 2.87
N LEU A 105 -11.72 30.70 3.21
CA LEU A 105 -12.76 29.80 2.72
C LEU A 105 -13.70 29.38 3.85
N ASP A 106 -15.00 29.40 3.56
CA ASP A 106 -16.04 28.83 4.43
C ASP A 106 -15.94 27.29 4.44
N GLU A 107 -16.54 26.63 5.44
CA GLU A 107 -16.36 25.18 5.65
C GLU A 107 -16.77 24.33 4.44
N GLU A 108 -17.81 24.73 3.70
CA GLU A 108 -18.26 24.04 2.48
C GLU A 108 -17.22 24.13 1.35
N ASP A 109 -16.59 25.28 1.19
CA ASP A 109 -15.51 25.47 0.21
C ASP A 109 -14.19 24.81 0.67
N GLN A 110 -13.99 24.60 1.96
CA GLN A 110 -12.85 23.81 2.46
C GLN A 110 -12.94 22.34 2.02
N ALA A 111 -14.13 21.75 1.97
CA ALA A 111 -14.32 20.39 1.44
C ALA A 111 -13.91 20.30 -0.05
N ARG A 112 -14.05 21.39 -0.80
CA ARG A 112 -13.60 21.52 -2.20
C ARG A 112 -12.08 21.63 -2.32
N THR A 113 -11.32 21.51 -1.24
CA THR A 113 -9.85 21.41 -1.32
C THR A 113 -9.34 19.98 -1.18
N LEU A 114 -10.25 19.01 -0.92
CA LEU A 114 -9.91 17.60 -0.70
C LEU A 114 -9.48 16.84 -1.96
N PHE A 115 -9.71 17.39 -3.16
CA PHE A 115 -9.35 16.73 -4.41
C PHE A 115 -7.93 17.08 -4.91
N MET A 116 -7.21 17.98 -4.22
CA MET A 116 -5.87 18.41 -4.63
C MET A 116 -4.76 17.70 -3.85
N MET A 117 -4.27 16.61 -4.42
CA MET A 117 -3.17 15.80 -3.86
C MET A 117 -1.87 16.09 -4.61
N ALA A 118 -0.78 16.36 -3.87
CA ALA A 118 0.53 16.56 -4.47
C ALA A 118 1.22 15.21 -4.71
N ASP A 119 1.44 14.86 -5.98
CA ASP A 119 2.25 13.73 -6.42
C ASP A 119 3.67 14.21 -6.76
N ASP A 120 4.68 13.42 -6.41
CA ASP A 120 6.09 13.66 -6.75
C ASP A 120 6.58 12.80 -7.93
N GLY A 121 5.67 12.11 -8.60
CA GLY A 121 5.96 11.21 -9.71
C GLY A 121 6.30 9.78 -9.26
N SER A 122 6.25 9.50 -7.95
CA SER A 122 6.47 8.17 -7.38
C SER A 122 5.22 7.55 -6.75
N GLY A 123 4.03 8.09 -7.02
CA GLY A 123 2.76 7.60 -6.45
C GLY A 123 2.46 6.12 -6.73
N ASN A 124 3.02 5.55 -7.81
CA ASN A 124 2.89 4.13 -8.14
C ASN A 124 3.73 3.20 -7.24
N LEU A 125 4.57 3.74 -6.36
CA LEU A 125 5.41 2.99 -5.41
C LEU A 125 4.83 2.96 -3.99
N VAL A 126 3.65 3.55 -3.78
CA VAL A 126 2.96 3.55 -2.49
C VAL A 126 2.09 2.29 -2.39
N GLY A 127 2.39 1.42 -1.42
CA GLY A 127 1.68 0.14 -1.26
C GLY A 127 0.50 0.18 -0.28
N ILE A 128 0.43 1.20 0.58
CA ILE A 128 -0.60 1.31 1.62
C ILE A 128 -1.75 2.23 1.20
N ARG A 129 -2.94 1.97 1.75
CA ARG A 129 -4.11 2.82 1.51
C ARG A 129 -3.96 4.16 2.21
N SER A 130 -4.39 5.23 1.54
CA SER A 130 -4.28 6.57 2.09
C SER A 130 -5.46 7.46 1.74
N LEU A 131 -5.87 8.33 2.66
CA LEU A 131 -6.93 9.31 2.43
C LEU A 131 -6.59 10.69 2.98
N LEU A 132 -7.15 11.72 2.34
CA LEU A 132 -7.13 13.09 2.83
C LEU A 132 -8.48 13.41 3.50
N ILE A 133 -8.45 13.89 4.73
CA ILE A 133 -9.64 14.34 5.47
C ILE A 133 -9.65 15.84 5.66
N THR A 134 -10.82 16.38 6.01
CA THR A 134 -10.95 17.78 6.39
C THR A 134 -10.18 18.09 7.67
N SER A 135 -9.84 19.36 7.88
CA SER A 135 -9.27 19.79 9.16
C SER A 135 -10.21 19.53 10.33
N THR A 136 -11.53 19.67 10.11
CA THR A 136 -12.55 19.51 11.15
C THR A 136 -12.60 18.05 11.64
N ASP A 137 -12.60 17.08 10.73
CA ASP A 137 -12.51 15.65 11.09
C ASP A 137 -11.16 15.33 11.74
N GLY A 138 -10.09 15.94 11.23
CA GLY A 138 -8.75 15.78 11.80
C GLY A 138 -8.64 16.27 13.24
N ASP A 139 -9.31 17.37 13.59
CA ASP A 139 -9.34 17.87 14.97
C ASP A 139 -10.07 16.91 15.91
N VAL A 140 -11.13 16.25 15.43
CA VAL A 140 -11.82 15.18 16.17
C VAL A 140 -10.87 14.02 16.45
N PHE A 141 -10.11 13.57 15.43
CA PHE A 141 -9.14 12.49 15.62
C PHE A 141 -8.00 12.90 16.56
N ARG A 142 -7.46 14.11 16.43
CA ARG A 142 -6.40 14.61 17.30
C ARG A 142 -6.85 14.72 18.76
N ALA A 143 -8.05 15.22 19.00
CA ALA A 143 -8.63 15.28 20.33
C ALA A 143 -8.83 13.88 20.92
N ALA A 144 -9.32 12.93 20.12
CA ALA A 144 -9.48 11.55 20.55
C ALA A 144 -8.13 10.89 20.91
N LEU A 145 -7.07 11.15 20.14
CA LEU A 145 -5.73 10.61 20.40
C LEU A 145 -5.08 11.20 21.65
N GLN A 146 -5.30 12.47 21.97
CA GLN A 146 -4.80 13.07 23.22
C GLN A 146 -5.42 12.44 24.46
N ASN A 147 -6.66 11.96 24.35
CA ASN A 147 -7.37 11.29 25.43
C ASN A 147 -7.07 9.79 25.50
N CYS A 148 -6.28 9.26 24.55
CA CYS A 148 -5.90 7.87 24.45
C CYS A 148 -4.38 7.74 24.63
N SER A 149 -3.92 7.41 25.83
CA SER A 149 -2.51 7.11 26.07
C SER A 149 -2.07 5.87 25.27
N LEU A 150 -1.16 6.05 24.31
CA LEU A 150 -0.42 4.99 23.60
C LEU A 150 0.47 4.19 24.58
N PRO A 151 0.98 2.99 24.24
CA PRO A 151 0.30 1.72 23.97
C PRO A 151 0.60 0.64 25.03
N GLU A 152 1.18 0.96 26.18
CA GLU A 152 1.45 -0.09 27.20
C GLU A 152 0.18 -0.48 27.99
N ALA A 153 -0.90 0.30 27.87
CA ALA A 153 -2.08 0.13 28.72
C ALA A 153 -3.39 0.60 28.05
N ASP A 154 -3.83 -0.07 26.98
CA ASP A 154 -5.27 -0.10 26.68
C ASP A 154 -5.88 -1.49 26.90
N PRO A 155 -6.04 -1.94 28.16
CA PRO A 155 -6.76 -3.16 28.48
C PRO A 155 -8.28 -3.05 28.26
N ALA A 156 -8.79 -1.90 27.80
CA ALA A 156 -10.22 -1.61 27.71
C ALA A 156 -10.74 -1.38 26.28
N GLY A 157 -9.87 -1.34 25.26
CA GLY A 157 -10.25 -1.05 23.88
C GLY A 157 -10.87 0.33 23.71
N LYS A 158 -10.45 1.30 24.53
CA LYS A 158 -10.94 2.69 24.52
C LYS A 158 -10.23 3.58 23.50
N CYS A 159 -9.12 3.12 22.91
CA CYS A 159 -8.41 3.86 21.88
C CYS A 159 -9.19 3.95 20.56
N LEU A 160 -8.97 5.03 19.81
CA LEU A 160 -9.63 5.30 18.54
C LEU A 160 -9.28 4.22 17.50
N ARG A 161 -10.24 3.34 17.20
CA ARG A 161 -10.17 2.36 16.10
C ARG A 161 -10.95 2.90 14.91
N VAL A 162 -10.24 3.15 13.81
CA VAL A 162 -10.84 3.70 12.57
C VAL A 162 -10.88 2.61 11.52
N ALA A 163 -11.93 2.59 10.72
CA ALA A 163 -12.02 1.78 9.52
C ALA A 163 -11.81 2.66 8.29
N VAL A 164 -10.83 2.32 7.46
CA VAL A 164 -10.44 3.03 6.24
C VAL A 164 -10.75 2.14 5.04
N GLY A 165 -11.74 2.52 4.22
CA GLY A 165 -12.23 1.74 3.08
C GLY A 165 -12.39 2.58 1.84
#